data_AF-A0A519Z207-F1
#
_entry.id   AF-A0A519Z207-F1
#
_cell.length_a   1.000
_cell.length_b   1.000
_cell.length_c   1.000
_cell.angle_alpha   90.00
_cell.angle_beta   90.00
_cell.angle_gamma   90.00
#
_symmetry.space_group_name_H-M   'P 1'
#
loop_
_entity.id
_entity.type
_entity.pdbx_description
1 polymer ?
#
loop_
_entity_poly.entity_id
_entity_poly.type
_entity_poly.pdbx_seq_one_letter_code
_entity_poly.pdbx_strand_id
1 'polypeptide(L)' 'VIDNLTKGASGQAAQNMNLIFGLDETAGLKLKPAGF' A
#
# COMPACT_ATOMS: atom_id res chain seq x y z
N VAL A 1 5.81 5.99 -21.87
CA VAL A 1 6.26 5.04 -20.83
C VAL A 1 5.88 5.65 -19.50
N ILE A 2 4.79 5.17 -18.90
CA ILE A 2 4.23 5.70 -17.65
C ILE A 2 4.99 5.02 -16.51
N ASP A 3 5.52 5.80 -15.59
CA ASP A 3 6.20 5.33 -14.39
C ASP A 3 5.17 4.89 -13.34
N ASN A 4 4.62 3.69 -13.54
CA ASN A 4 3.65 3.05 -12.66
C ASN A 4 4.32 2.23 -11.53
N LEU A 5 5.65 2.20 -11.48
CA LEU A 5 6.41 1.61 -10.37
C LEU A 5 6.61 2.60 -9.22
N THR A 6 6.80 3.89 -9.49
CA THR A 6 7.14 4.86 -8.44
C THR A 6 5.92 5.42 -7.69
N LYS A 7 4.73 5.47 -8.31
CA LYS A 7 3.58 6.24 -7.76
C LYS A 7 2.50 5.45 -7.03
N GLY A 8 2.65 4.13 -6.87
CA GLY A 8 1.64 3.31 -6.17
C GLY A 8 2.05 1.88 -5.85
N ALA A 9 3.28 1.45 -6.20
CA ALA A 9 3.70 0.07 -5.99
C ALA A 9 3.84 -0.29 -4.50
N SER A 10 4.25 0.64 -3.63
CA SER A 10 4.39 0.37 -2.20
C SER A 10 3.06 0.10 -1.50
N GLY A 11 1.99 0.82 -1.87
CA GLY A 11 0.64 0.61 -1.34
C GLY A 11 0.07 -0.76 -1.70
N GLN A 12 0.15 -1.13 -2.98
CA GLN A 12 -0.30 -2.46 -3.43
C GLN A 12 0.57 -3.60 -2.90
N ALA A 13 1.89 -3.40 -2.78
CA ALA A 13 2.78 -4.41 -2.20
C ALA A 13 2.42 -4.71 -0.74
N ALA A 14 2.11 -3.68 0.05
CA ALA A 14 1.68 -3.85 1.43
C ALA A 14 0.26 -4.44 1.54
N GLN A 15 -0.68 -4.09 0.66
CA GLN A 15 -1.99 -4.75 0.59
C GLN A 15 -1.84 -6.26 0.30
N ASN A 16 -1.02 -6.61 -0.69
CA ASN A 16 -0.78 -8.01 -1.05
C ASN A 16 -0.07 -8.77 0.09
N MET A 17 0.84 -8.11 0.80
CA MET A 17 1.46 -8.68 2.00
C MET A 17 0.40 -9.01 3.05
N ASN A 18 -0.51 -8.08 3.36
CA ASN A 18 -1.58 -8.32 4.33
C ASN A 18 -2.42 -9.54 3.95
N LEU A 19 -2.81 -9.68 2.68
CA LEU A 19 -3.56 -10.84 2.19
C LEU A 19 -2.80 -12.17 2.38
N ILE A 20 -1.49 -12.20 2.06
CA ILE A 20 -0.65 -13.40 2.23
C ILE A 20 -0.55 -13.83 3.70
N PHE A 21 -0.51 -12.86 4.62
CA PHE A 21 -0.42 -13.11 6.05
C PHE A 21 -1.78 -13.26 6.74
N GLY A 22 -2.89 -13.22 6.00
CA GLY A 22 -4.25 -13.32 6.56
C GLY A 22 -4.66 -12.13 7.42
N LEU A 23 -4.00 -10.98 7.23
CA LEU A 23 -4.33 -9.72 7.86
C LEU A 23 -5.39 -8.98 7.05
N ASP A 24 -6.09 -8.03 7.68
CA ASP A 24 -6.97 -7.10 6.97
C ASP A 24 -6.18 -6.34 5.89
N GLU A 25 -6.71 -6.26 4.67
CA GLU A 25 -6.02 -5.63 3.53
C GLU A 25 -5.58 -4.18 3.83
N THR A 26 -6.33 -3.47 4.69
CA THR A 26 -6.06 -2.09 5.08
C THR A 26 -5.21 -1.95 6.35
N ALA A 27 -4.80 -3.06 6.97
CA ALA A 27 -3.96 -3.05 8.16
C ALA A 27 -2.65 -2.29 7.91
N GLY A 28 -2.35 -1.30 8.74
CA GLY A 28 -1.14 -0.47 8.60
C GLY A 28 -1.15 0.53 7.43
N LEU A 29 -2.15 0.48 6.54
CA LEU A 29 -2.28 1.39 5.39
C LEU A 29 -3.12 2.63 5.67
N LYS A 30 -3.76 2.71 6.84
CA LYS A 30 -4.43 3.91 7.34
C LYS A 30 -3.42 4.93 7.87
N LEU A 31 -2.41 5.27 7.08
CA LEU A 31 -1.65 6.48 7.31
C LEU A 31 -2.60 7.64 6.96
N LYS A 32 -3.08 8.37 7.97
CA LYS A 32 -3.61 9.72 7.72
C LYS A 32 -2.55 10.43 6.87
N PRO A 33 -2.93 11.18 5.81
CA PRO A 33 -1.94 12.00 5.12
C PRO A 33 -1.29 12.88 6.19
N ALA A 34 0.00 12.68 6.46
CA ALA A 34 0.79 13.67 7.15
C ALA A 34 0.77 14.87 6.20
N GLY A 35 -0.07 15.84 6.53
CA GLY A 35 -0.36 16.96 5.66
C GLY A 35 0.93 17.66 5.23
N PHE A 36 1.09 17.79 3.92
CA PHE A 36 1.73 18.89 3.22
C PHE A 36 0.98 19.10 1.91
#